data_AF-A0A938WUC5-F1
#
_entry.id   AF-A0A938WUC5-F1
#
_cell.length_a   1.000
_cell.length_b   1.000
_cell.length_c   1.000
_cell.angle_alpha   90.00
_cell.angle_beta   90.00
_cell.angle_gamma   90.00
#
_symmetry.space_group_name_H-M   'P 1'
#
loop_
_entity.id
_entity.type
_entity.pdbx_description
1 polymer ?
#
loop_
_entity_poly.entity_id
_entity_poly.type
_entity_poly.pdbx_seq_one_letter_code
_entity_poly.pdbx_strand_id
1 'polypeptide(L)'
;MKKLLAIFLIVLVVAGCDGRKSAEELFGQTASGVVVVLNEYYYELKLPAGGSLYFTGLDENGDISGLTADEDEVRANRSMLTGTAFFIGSDGTMMTNRHVASPGIDAVTARRSMIKILRLMKMYISEEMTSLSQQYAVLESQKADCVYTDYYGNVYSDQNRLDEINAKQQDLSRRFDALGQSAGEIDDNIDPEGIKINTVCELGVAYNNTFVTTDKDFVEKNPCVVVRISDKEDVDLALLQLKNKKTPEGAHVFTIKGDGDDDGLLTKLFGGSGKNAPLKIDQQLYMLGYNAGLVLANTRQGIKVQMTSGKVTQLPDGQRLLYSIPALQGSSGSPVIDEYGDVVAVNFAKLGTTDNFNFGIPVERIREFIRK
;
A
#
# COMPACT_ATOMS: atom_id res chain seq x y z
N MET A 1 -20.82 13.13 69.81
CA MET A 1 -21.44 13.00 68.46
C MET A 1 -20.77 13.84 67.37
N LYS A 2 -19.97 14.89 67.67
CA LYS A 2 -19.30 15.70 66.62
C LYS A 2 -18.03 15.07 66.00
N LYS A 3 -17.43 14.05 66.64
CA LYS A 3 -16.24 13.34 66.11
C LYS A 3 -16.55 12.19 65.15
N LEU A 4 -17.77 11.64 65.16
CA LEU A 4 -18.20 10.64 64.17
C LEU A 4 -18.60 11.25 62.82
N LEU A 5 -19.06 12.51 62.81
CA LEU A 5 -19.45 13.21 61.58
C LEU A 5 -18.23 13.57 60.71
N ALA A 6 -17.08 13.84 61.32
CA ALA A 6 -15.84 14.17 60.61
C ALA A 6 -15.23 12.95 59.89
N ILE A 7 -15.45 11.74 60.40
CA ILE A 7 -14.99 10.51 59.76
C ILE A 7 -15.90 10.14 58.58
N PHE A 8 -17.21 10.45 58.66
CA PHE A 8 -18.13 10.26 57.54
C PHE A 8 -17.90 11.27 56.39
N LEU A 9 -17.37 12.45 56.68
CA LEU A 9 -17.10 13.48 55.66
C LEU A 9 -15.78 13.24 54.89
N ILE A 10 -14.82 12.52 55.48
CA ILE A 10 -13.57 12.12 54.79
C ILE A 10 -13.80 10.89 53.88
N VAL A 11 -14.80 10.06 54.16
CA VAL A 11 -15.16 8.90 53.33
C VAL A 11 -15.94 9.31 52.06
N LEU A 12 -16.49 10.53 52.00
CA LEU A 12 -17.27 11.03 50.86
C LEU A 12 -16.45 11.80 49.80
N VAL A 13 -15.15 12.02 50.01
CA VAL A 13 -14.25 12.64 49.01
C VAL A 13 -13.44 11.59 48.22
N VAL A 14 -13.60 10.30 48.55
CA VAL A 14 -13.06 9.18 47.76
C VAL A 14 -14.14 8.58 46.85
N ALA A 15 -15.06 9.42 46.36
CA ALA A 15 -15.77 9.10 45.13
C ALA A 15 -14.71 9.09 44.02
N GLY A 16 -14.20 7.88 43.75
CA GLY A 16 -13.02 7.66 42.92
C GLY A 16 -13.09 8.45 41.62
N CYS A 17 -12.07 9.27 41.36
CA CYS A 17 -11.74 9.66 40.01
C CYS A 17 -11.48 8.35 39.25
N ASP A 18 -12.47 7.86 38.51
CA ASP A 18 -12.42 6.61 37.72
C ASP A 18 -11.37 6.69 36.59
N GLY A 19 -10.49 7.71 36.55
CA GLY A 19 -9.46 7.94 35.54
C GLY A 19 -9.98 8.18 34.12
N ARG A 20 -11.27 7.90 33.88
CA ARG A 20 -11.98 8.08 32.62
C ARG A 20 -12.06 9.56 32.28
N LYS A 21 -11.76 9.86 31.03
CA LYS A 21 -11.80 11.19 30.45
C LYS A 21 -13.02 11.32 29.55
N SER A 22 -13.54 12.54 29.46
CA SER A 22 -14.56 12.87 28.48
C SER A 22 -14.00 12.80 27.06
N ALA A 23 -14.91 12.66 26.09
CA ALA A 23 -14.62 12.75 24.66
C ALA A 23 -13.79 13.99 24.29
N GLU A 24 -14.14 15.15 24.85
CA GLU A 24 -13.48 16.42 24.54
C GLU A 24 -12.08 16.53 25.15
N GLU A 25 -11.88 16.02 26.36
CA GLU A 25 -10.56 15.92 26.98
C GLU A 25 -9.64 14.97 26.21
N LEU A 26 -10.15 13.79 25.82
CA LEU A 26 -9.41 12.83 25.00
C LEU A 26 -9.02 13.45 23.67
N PHE A 27 -9.97 14.10 22.98
CA PHE A 27 -9.71 14.76 21.71
C PHE A 27 -8.63 15.84 21.85
N GLY A 28 -8.76 16.74 22.82
CA GLY A 28 -7.79 17.80 23.07
C GLY A 28 -6.37 17.29 23.40
N GLN A 29 -6.27 16.12 24.02
CA GLN A 29 -4.99 15.49 24.37
C GLN A 29 -4.34 14.71 23.24
N THR A 30 -5.14 14.05 22.39
CA THR A 30 -4.65 13.00 21.48
C THR A 30 -4.67 13.41 20.00
N ALA A 31 -5.48 14.41 19.62
CA ALA A 31 -5.64 14.86 18.25
C ALA A 31 -4.33 15.26 17.54
N SER A 32 -3.36 15.82 18.27
CA SER A 32 -2.06 16.23 17.71
C SER A 32 -1.15 15.05 17.36
N GLY A 33 -1.44 13.86 17.88
CA GLY A 33 -0.67 12.63 17.64
C GLY A 33 -1.10 11.86 16.40
N VAL A 34 -2.18 12.28 15.72
CA VAL A 34 -2.77 11.60 14.56
C VAL A 34 -2.46 12.40 13.30
N VAL A 35 -2.08 11.70 12.24
CA VAL A 35 -1.65 12.29 10.96
C VAL A 35 -2.32 11.62 9.77
N VAL A 36 -2.49 12.37 8.69
CA VAL A 36 -2.85 11.80 7.38
C VAL A 36 -1.58 11.25 6.76
N VAL A 37 -1.64 10.01 6.25
CA VAL A 37 -0.60 9.43 5.40
C VAL A 37 -1.02 9.58 3.95
N LEU A 38 -0.12 10.07 3.11
CA LEU A 38 -0.19 9.95 1.66
C LEU A 38 0.86 8.93 1.22
N ASN A 39 0.42 7.95 0.44
CA ASN A 39 1.28 7.00 -0.23
C ASN A 39 1.10 7.14 -1.73
N GLU A 40 2.14 7.58 -2.41
CA GLU A 40 2.21 7.53 -3.86
C GLU A 40 2.98 6.27 -4.25
N TYR A 41 2.40 5.42 -5.09
CA TYR A 41 2.96 4.10 -5.35
C TYR A 41 2.74 3.61 -6.77
N TYR A 42 3.64 2.73 -7.19
CA TYR A 42 3.56 1.95 -8.41
C TYR A 42 4.21 0.58 -8.16
N TYR A 43 4.15 -0.30 -9.15
CA TYR A 43 4.70 -1.63 -9.07
C TYR A 43 5.82 -1.81 -10.07
N GLU A 44 6.93 -2.38 -9.62
CA GLU A 44 8.05 -2.80 -10.44
C GLU A 44 7.95 -4.31 -10.68
N LEU A 45 7.96 -4.72 -11.94
CA LEU A 45 8.01 -6.10 -12.39
C LEU A 45 9.42 -6.41 -12.91
N LYS A 46 10.15 -7.26 -12.20
CA LYS A 46 11.48 -7.73 -12.60
C LYS A 46 11.34 -8.99 -13.44
N LEU A 47 11.88 -8.91 -14.65
CA LEU A 47 11.87 -10.00 -15.62
C LEU A 47 13.01 -10.99 -15.34
N PRO A 48 12.81 -12.31 -15.59
CA PRO A 48 13.82 -13.35 -15.35
C PRO A 48 15.17 -13.11 -16.06
N ALA A 49 15.13 -12.68 -17.33
CA ALA A 49 16.32 -12.41 -18.14
C ALA A 49 16.99 -11.06 -17.82
N GLY A 50 16.44 -10.31 -16.85
CA GLY A 50 16.86 -8.95 -16.52
C GLY A 50 15.95 -7.89 -17.15
N GLY A 51 16.08 -6.67 -16.66
CA GLY A 51 15.17 -5.57 -16.98
C GLY A 51 13.98 -5.48 -16.04
N SER A 52 13.44 -4.27 -15.94
CA SER A 52 12.25 -3.96 -15.15
C SER A 52 11.20 -3.34 -16.06
N LEU A 53 9.94 -3.72 -15.83
CA LEU A 53 8.78 -3.01 -16.32
C LEU A 53 8.02 -2.43 -15.14
N TYR A 54 7.22 -1.40 -15.37
CA TYR A 54 6.51 -0.71 -14.32
C TYR A 54 5.03 -0.58 -14.66
N PHE A 55 4.18 -0.60 -13.63
CA PHE A 55 2.74 -0.46 -13.81
C PHE A 55 2.05 0.14 -12.59
N THR A 56 0.83 0.66 -12.75
CA THR A 56 0.13 1.43 -11.71
C THR A 56 -0.96 0.64 -10.99
N GLY A 57 -1.41 -0.47 -11.57
CA GLY A 57 -2.38 -1.38 -10.94
C GLY A 57 -2.92 -2.47 -11.87
N LEU A 58 -4.04 -3.08 -11.45
CA LEU A 58 -4.83 -4.01 -12.24
C LEU A 58 -6.23 -3.42 -12.45
N ASP A 59 -6.79 -3.60 -13.64
CA ASP A 59 -8.18 -3.21 -13.92
C ASP A 59 -9.20 -4.26 -13.39
N GLU A 60 -10.49 -4.03 -13.64
CA GLU A 60 -11.57 -4.91 -13.22
C GLU A 60 -11.49 -6.34 -13.81
N ASN A 61 -10.79 -6.50 -14.94
CA ASN A 61 -10.57 -7.79 -15.58
C ASN A 61 -9.29 -8.49 -15.11
N GLY A 62 -8.51 -7.82 -14.25
CA GLY A 62 -7.20 -8.28 -13.82
C GLY A 62 -6.10 -8.05 -14.85
N ASP A 63 -6.32 -7.17 -15.83
CA ASP A 63 -5.29 -6.77 -16.79
C ASP A 63 -4.43 -5.62 -16.23
N ILE A 64 -3.13 -5.62 -16.55
CA ILE A 64 -2.20 -4.58 -16.08
C ILE A 64 -2.58 -3.21 -16.64
N SER A 65 -2.65 -2.22 -15.76
CA SER A 65 -2.89 -0.81 -16.10
C SER A 65 -1.59 0.01 -16.02
N GLY A 66 -1.40 0.92 -16.98
CA GLY A 66 -0.26 1.83 -16.99
C GLY A 66 1.10 1.14 -17.18
N LEU A 67 1.15 0.04 -17.93
CA LEU A 67 2.39 -0.68 -18.20
C LEU A 67 3.35 0.17 -19.04
N THR A 68 4.58 0.35 -18.55
CA THR A 68 5.65 1.06 -19.26
C THR A 68 7.03 0.46 -18.93
N ALA A 69 7.99 0.66 -19.83
CA ALA A 69 9.41 0.39 -19.58
C ALA A 69 10.17 1.62 -19.07
N ASP A 70 9.53 2.80 -19.09
CA ASP A 70 10.10 4.07 -18.64
C ASP A 70 9.74 4.33 -17.17
N GLU A 71 10.76 4.40 -16.32
CA GLU A 71 10.57 4.65 -14.90
C GLU A 71 10.08 6.09 -14.62
N ASP A 72 10.45 7.07 -15.44
CA ASP A 72 10.00 8.45 -15.26
C ASP A 72 8.51 8.58 -15.62
N GLU A 73 8.05 7.83 -16.63
CA GLU A 73 6.64 7.78 -17.02
C GLU A 73 5.75 7.19 -15.90
N VAL A 74 6.16 6.07 -15.29
CA VAL A 74 5.37 5.49 -14.19
C VAL A 74 5.40 6.40 -12.95
N ARG A 75 6.52 7.08 -12.67
CA ARG A 75 6.63 8.02 -11.56
C ARG A 75 5.69 9.21 -11.73
N ALA A 76 5.51 9.71 -12.96
CA ALA A 76 4.58 10.79 -13.25
C ALA A 76 3.09 10.38 -13.14
N ASN A 77 2.79 9.08 -13.30
CA ASN A 77 1.42 8.54 -13.34
C ASN A 77 1.09 7.61 -12.16
N ARG A 78 1.89 7.67 -11.08
CA ARG A 78 1.76 6.82 -9.90
C ARG A 78 0.38 6.92 -9.25
N SER A 79 -0.06 5.81 -8.67
CA SER A 79 -1.31 5.72 -7.92
C SER A 79 -1.18 6.41 -6.57
N MET A 80 -2.28 6.94 -6.04
CA MET A 80 -2.31 7.60 -4.73
C MET A 80 -3.27 6.89 -3.79
N LEU A 81 -2.84 6.68 -2.55
CA LEU A 81 -3.65 6.18 -1.45
C LEU A 81 -3.48 7.09 -0.23
N THR A 82 -4.57 7.32 0.49
CA THR A 82 -4.52 8.01 1.78
C THR A 82 -5.03 7.12 2.90
N GLY A 83 -4.48 7.34 4.09
CA GLY A 83 -4.90 6.67 5.31
C GLY A 83 -4.55 7.50 6.54
N THR A 84 -4.73 6.90 7.72
CA THR A 84 -4.41 7.53 9.00
C THR A 84 -3.21 6.80 9.63
N ALA A 85 -2.34 7.56 10.30
CA ALA A 85 -1.32 7.01 11.19
C ALA A 85 -1.29 7.79 12.51
N PHE A 86 -0.63 7.24 13.51
CA PHE A 86 -0.46 7.90 14.79
C PHE A 86 0.90 7.61 15.42
N PHE A 87 1.45 8.58 16.14
CA PHE A 87 2.77 8.46 16.77
C PHE A 87 2.74 7.50 17.95
N ILE A 88 3.70 6.57 17.98
CA ILE A 88 3.92 5.61 19.07
C ILE A 88 5.32 5.74 19.70
N GLY A 89 6.15 6.64 19.16
CA GLY A 89 7.48 6.94 19.69
C GLY A 89 7.83 8.41 19.55
N SER A 90 8.89 8.86 20.23
CA SER A 90 9.42 10.24 20.14
C SER A 90 10.34 10.47 18.94
N ASP A 91 10.76 9.40 18.28
CA ASP A 91 11.68 9.36 17.15
C ASP A 91 10.95 9.42 15.78
N GLY A 92 9.71 9.90 15.77
CA GLY A 92 8.89 9.96 14.57
C GLY A 92 8.31 8.61 14.15
N THR A 93 8.40 7.58 14.99
CA THR A 93 7.77 6.28 14.74
C THR A 93 6.25 6.37 14.84
N MET A 94 5.57 5.91 13.79
CA MET A 94 4.12 5.94 13.64
C MET A 94 3.59 4.55 13.30
N MET A 95 2.38 4.24 13.76
CA MET A 95 1.67 3.01 13.41
C MET A 95 0.53 3.30 12.43
N THR A 96 0.33 2.41 11.47
CA THR A 96 -0.76 2.43 10.51
C THR A 96 -1.07 1.02 10.00
N ASN A 97 -1.97 0.91 9.02
CA ASN A 97 -2.25 -0.33 8.34
C ASN A 97 -1.19 -0.68 7.27
N ARG A 98 -0.93 -1.98 7.05
CA ARG A 98 0.02 -2.44 6.02
C ARG A 98 -0.44 -2.01 4.63
N HIS A 99 -1.72 -2.14 4.29
CA HIS A 99 -2.21 -1.69 2.98
C HIS A 99 -2.09 -0.17 2.75
N VAL A 100 -2.03 0.65 3.81
CA VAL A 100 -1.77 2.09 3.70
C VAL A 100 -0.29 2.35 3.41
N ALA A 101 0.60 1.66 4.11
CA ALA A 101 2.05 1.83 4.00
C ALA A 101 2.67 1.18 2.75
N SER A 102 2.14 0.02 2.34
CA SER A 102 2.64 -0.79 1.23
C SER A 102 1.46 -1.55 0.61
N PRO A 103 0.72 -0.91 -0.32
CA PRO A 103 -0.39 -1.53 -1.02
C PRO A 103 0.04 -2.86 -1.66
N GLY A 104 -0.74 -3.89 -1.37
CA GLY A 104 -0.55 -5.20 -1.98
C GLY A 104 -1.16 -5.25 -3.38
N ILE A 105 -0.65 -6.17 -4.20
CA ILE A 105 -1.20 -6.50 -5.51
C ILE A 105 -1.39 -8.01 -5.60
N ASP A 106 -2.42 -8.46 -6.31
CA ASP A 106 -2.55 -9.87 -6.65
C ASP A 106 -1.46 -10.24 -7.66
N ALA A 107 -0.32 -10.69 -7.12
CA ALA A 107 0.85 -11.03 -7.90
C ALA A 107 0.58 -12.19 -8.88
N VAL A 108 -0.35 -13.10 -8.57
CA VAL A 108 -0.71 -14.21 -9.48
C VAL A 108 -1.44 -13.65 -10.68
N THR A 109 -2.43 -12.79 -10.45
CA THR A 109 -3.19 -12.14 -11.53
C THR A 109 -2.29 -11.23 -12.37
N ALA A 110 -1.45 -10.41 -11.75
CA ALA A 110 -0.50 -9.54 -12.45
C ALA A 110 0.48 -10.34 -13.33
N ARG A 111 1.08 -11.42 -12.82
CA ARG A 111 1.95 -12.31 -13.61
C ARG A 111 1.20 -12.92 -14.81
N ARG A 112 -0.03 -13.37 -14.61
CA ARG A 112 -0.84 -13.94 -15.69
C ARG A 112 -1.11 -12.92 -16.79
N SER A 113 -1.45 -11.69 -16.42
CA SER A 113 -1.66 -10.60 -17.38
C SER A 113 -0.36 -10.26 -18.12
N MET A 114 0.78 -10.20 -17.44
CA MET A 114 2.09 -9.99 -18.09
C MET A 114 2.40 -11.09 -19.11
N ILE A 115 2.21 -12.37 -18.74
CA ILE A 115 2.46 -13.50 -19.66
C ILE A 115 1.54 -13.44 -20.88
N LYS A 116 0.29 -13.01 -20.72
CA LYS A 116 -0.64 -12.78 -21.83
C LYS A 116 -0.09 -11.72 -22.80
N ILE A 117 0.42 -10.60 -22.28
CA ILE A 117 1.06 -9.55 -23.09
C ILE A 117 2.28 -10.10 -23.84
N LEU A 118 3.20 -10.78 -23.15
CA LEU A 118 4.39 -11.38 -23.77
C LEU A 118 4.05 -12.38 -24.88
N ARG A 119 3.02 -13.20 -24.68
CA ARG A 119 2.55 -14.15 -25.71
C ARG A 119 1.96 -13.44 -26.93
N LEU A 120 1.19 -12.38 -26.73
CA LEU A 120 0.65 -11.58 -27.84
C LEU A 120 1.78 -10.91 -28.63
N MET A 121 2.79 -10.37 -27.95
CA MET A 121 3.99 -9.83 -28.60
C MET A 121 4.72 -10.91 -29.41
N LYS A 122 4.90 -12.11 -28.85
CA LYS A 122 5.54 -13.23 -29.56
C LYS A 122 4.76 -13.64 -30.80
N MET A 123 3.43 -13.68 -30.72
CA MET A 123 2.57 -13.98 -31.87
C MET A 123 2.76 -12.95 -32.99
N TYR A 124 2.78 -11.66 -32.65
CA TYR A 124 3.03 -10.59 -33.61
C TYR A 124 4.41 -10.71 -34.26
N ILE A 125 5.46 -10.96 -33.48
CA ILE A 125 6.81 -11.21 -34.00
C ILE A 125 6.82 -12.42 -34.94
N SER A 126 6.13 -13.51 -34.58
CA SER A 126 6.06 -14.73 -35.39
C SER A 126 5.37 -14.50 -36.75
N GLU A 127 4.33 -13.65 -36.78
CA GLU A 127 3.65 -13.24 -38.00
C GLU A 127 4.57 -12.41 -38.91
N GLU A 128 5.27 -11.43 -38.34
CA GLU A 128 6.25 -10.62 -39.09
C GLU A 128 7.39 -11.47 -39.63
N MET A 129 7.94 -12.40 -38.84
CA MET A 129 8.97 -13.35 -39.30
C MET A 129 8.47 -14.21 -40.46
N THR A 130 7.21 -14.68 -40.40
CA THR A 130 6.59 -15.43 -41.49
C THR A 130 6.49 -14.59 -42.76
N SER A 131 6.08 -13.32 -42.65
CA SER A 131 6.03 -12.36 -43.76
C SER A 131 7.42 -12.14 -44.39
N LEU A 132 8.45 -11.93 -43.57
CA LEU A 132 9.83 -11.78 -44.06
C LEU A 132 10.31 -13.02 -44.80
N SER A 133 10.02 -14.22 -44.26
CA SER A 133 10.38 -15.48 -44.91
C SER A 133 9.68 -15.67 -46.25
N GLN A 134 8.41 -15.25 -46.38
CA GLN A 134 7.67 -15.30 -47.64
C GLN A 134 8.25 -14.33 -48.67
N GLN A 135 8.55 -13.09 -48.27
CA GLN A 135 9.20 -12.10 -49.15
C GLN A 135 10.56 -12.59 -49.65
N TYR A 136 11.34 -13.23 -48.77
CA TYR A 136 12.62 -13.84 -49.14
C TYR A 136 12.43 -14.94 -50.20
N ALA A 137 11.46 -15.84 -50.00
CA ALA A 137 11.18 -16.94 -50.93
C ALA A 137 10.70 -16.45 -52.31
N VAL A 138 9.90 -15.37 -52.34
CA VAL A 138 9.49 -14.73 -53.61
C VAL A 138 10.70 -14.17 -54.34
N LEU A 139 11.59 -13.44 -53.66
CA LEU A 139 12.82 -12.93 -54.24
C LEU A 139 13.72 -14.06 -54.75
N GLU A 140 13.79 -15.18 -54.03
CA GLU A 140 14.54 -16.36 -54.45
C GLU A 140 13.97 -16.93 -55.75
N SER A 141 12.64 -17.02 -55.88
CA SER A 141 12.01 -17.51 -57.12
C SER A 141 12.25 -16.60 -58.33
N GLN A 142 12.40 -15.28 -58.11
CA GLN A 142 12.65 -14.30 -59.17
C GLN A 142 14.07 -14.37 -59.73
N LYS A 143 15.01 -15.04 -59.05
CA LYS A 143 16.37 -15.24 -59.59
C LYS A 143 16.36 -16.08 -60.86
N ALA A 144 15.38 -16.99 -61.00
CA ALA A 144 15.20 -17.78 -62.22
C ALA A 144 14.90 -16.88 -63.44
N ASP A 145 14.15 -15.80 -63.26
CA ASP A 145 13.83 -14.82 -64.32
C ASP A 145 15.04 -13.97 -64.73
N CYS A 146 16.12 -14.00 -63.95
CA CYS A 146 17.34 -13.27 -64.26
C CYS A 146 18.26 -14.05 -65.21
N VAL A 147 17.95 -15.32 -65.51
CA VAL A 147 18.74 -16.18 -66.40
C VAL A 147 17.94 -16.49 -67.66
N TYR A 148 18.50 -16.22 -68.84
CA TYR A 148 17.84 -16.50 -70.11
C TYR A 148 18.80 -17.08 -71.14
N THR A 149 18.25 -17.84 -72.09
CA THR A 149 19.01 -18.49 -73.17
C THR A 149 18.65 -17.86 -74.52
N ASP A 150 19.65 -17.53 -75.34
CA ASP A 150 19.41 -17.00 -76.69
C ASP A 150 19.05 -18.10 -77.71
N TYR A 151 18.76 -17.70 -78.95
CA TYR A 151 18.44 -18.61 -80.06
C TYR A 151 19.55 -19.62 -80.38
N TYR A 152 20.80 -19.33 -80.02
CA TYR A 152 21.97 -20.17 -80.27
C TYR A 152 22.34 -21.06 -79.07
N GLY A 153 21.58 -21.01 -77.98
CA GLY A 153 21.83 -21.81 -76.78
C GLY A 153 22.82 -21.18 -75.79
N ASN A 154 23.22 -19.92 -75.96
CA ASN A 154 24.08 -19.24 -75.00
C ASN A 154 23.24 -18.72 -73.82
N VAL A 155 23.73 -18.94 -72.60
CA VAL A 155 23.08 -18.51 -71.36
C VAL A 155 23.64 -17.15 -70.92
N TYR A 156 22.74 -16.23 -70.59
CA TYR A 156 23.04 -14.91 -70.05
C TYR A 156 22.35 -14.72 -68.70
N SER A 157 22.91 -13.85 -67.87
CA SER A 157 22.32 -13.46 -66.59
C SER A 157 22.31 -11.94 -66.43
N ASP A 158 21.18 -11.40 -65.94
CA ASP A 158 21.08 -10.00 -65.51
C ASP A 158 21.74 -9.84 -64.14
N GLN A 159 23.04 -9.55 -64.15
CA GLN A 159 23.84 -9.46 -62.93
C GLN A 159 23.39 -8.30 -62.03
N ASN A 160 22.97 -7.17 -62.60
CA ASN A 160 22.51 -6.02 -61.81
C ASN A 160 21.24 -6.38 -61.03
N ARG A 161 20.30 -7.05 -61.69
CA ARG A 161 19.06 -7.50 -61.05
C ARG A 161 19.32 -8.57 -59.99
N LEU A 162 20.26 -9.49 -60.24
CA LEU A 162 20.69 -10.48 -59.24
C LEU A 162 21.30 -9.81 -58.00
N ASP A 163 22.15 -8.80 -58.20
CA ASP A 163 22.78 -8.05 -57.11
C ASP A 163 21.73 -7.28 -56.28
N GLU A 164 20.74 -6.67 -56.93
CA GLU A 164 19.61 -6.01 -56.25
C GLU A 164 18.77 -7.00 -55.43
N ILE A 165 18.46 -8.17 -55.98
CA ILE A 165 17.72 -9.23 -55.28
C ILE A 165 18.51 -9.70 -54.05
N ASN A 166 19.81 -9.96 -54.21
CA ASN A 166 20.68 -10.41 -53.13
C ASN A 166 20.77 -9.37 -52.02
N ALA A 167 20.89 -8.08 -52.35
CA ALA A 167 20.92 -7.01 -51.36
C ALA A 167 19.61 -6.94 -50.54
N LYS A 168 18.45 -7.07 -51.19
CA LYS A 168 17.14 -7.11 -50.52
C LYS A 168 17.01 -8.34 -49.62
N GLN A 169 17.41 -9.51 -50.11
CA GLN A 169 17.42 -10.75 -49.31
C GLN A 169 18.32 -10.64 -48.07
N GLN A 170 19.46 -9.97 -48.19
CA GLN A 170 20.34 -9.73 -47.06
C GLN A 170 19.67 -8.84 -46.00
N ASP A 171 18.96 -7.78 -46.39
CA ASP A 171 18.19 -6.93 -45.46
C ASP A 171 17.08 -7.73 -44.76
N LEU A 172 16.30 -8.51 -45.51
CA LEU A 172 15.25 -9.37 -44.95
C LEU A 172 15.82 -10.37 -43.94
N SER A 173 16.96 -10.99 -44.24
CA SER A 173 17.62 -11.92 -43.31
C SER A 173 18.03 -11.23 -42.02
N ARG A 174 18.65 -10.04 -42.09
CA ARG A 174 19.04 -9.28 -40.88
C ARG A 174 17.82 -8.95 -40.01
N ARG A 175 16.72 -8.53 -40.63
CA ARG A 175 15.47 -8.23 -39.92
C ARG A 175 14.86 -9.48 -39.29
N PHE A 176 14.89 -10.61 -40.01
CA PHE A 176 14.42 -11.90 -39.50
C PHE A 176 15.23 -12.35 -38.29
N ASP A 177 16.56 -12.24 -38.36
CA ASP A 177 17.46 -12.60 -37.26
C ASP A 177 17.23 -11.72 -36.03
N ALA A 178 17.04 -10.41 -36.23
CA ALA A 178 16.73 -9.47 -35.14
C ALA A 178 15.40 -9.80 -34.45
N LEU A 179 14.35 -10.09 -35.23
CA LEU A 179 13.07 -10.54 -34.68
C LEU A 179 13.18 -11.89 -33.96
N GLY A 180 14.00 -12.81 -34.48
CA GLY A 180 14.29 -14.08 -33.84
C GLY A 180 14.96 -13.92 -32.48
N GLN A 181 15.87 -12.96 -32.34
CA GLN A 181 16.48 -12.61 -31.06
C GLN A 181 15.45 -12.08 -30.07
N SER A 182 14.61 -11.12 -30.48
CA SER A 182 13.54 -10.58 -29.62
C SER A 182 12.51 -11.66 -29.20
N ALA A 183 12.19 -12.61 -30.10
CA ALA A 183 11.33 -13.74 -29.75
C ALA A 183 11.98 -14.67 -28.70
N GLY A 184 13.29 -14.88 -28.79
CA GLY A 184 14.06 -15.63 -27.80
C GLY A 184 14.07 -14.96 -26.43
N GLU A 185 14.27 -13.64 -26.37
CA GLU A 185 14.21 -12.88 -25.12
C GLU A 185 12.83 -12.96 -24.44
N ILE A 186 11.75 -13.04 -25.24
CA ILE A 186 10.41 -13.27 -24.69
C ILE A 186 10.32 -14.67 -24.06
N ASP A 187 10.85 -15.71 -24.72
CA ASP A 187 10.84 -17.07 -24.17
C ASP A 187 11.59 -17.18 -22.85
N ASP A 188 12.71 -16.50 -22.72
CA ASP A 188 13.49 -16.42 -21.48
C ASP A 188 12.72 -15.75 -20.33
N ASN A 189 11.66 -14.98 -20.64
CA ASN A 189 10.85 -14.22 -19.70
C ASN A 189 9.43 -14.79 -19.47
N ILE A 190 9.02 -15.84 -20.17
CA ILE A 190 7.73 -16.54 -19.95
C ILE A 190 7.87 -17.60 -18.84
N ASP A 191 8.44 -17.23 -17.71
CA ASP A 191 8.36 -18.00 -16.46
C ASP A 191 7.55 -17.23 -15.41
N PRO A 192 6.31 -17.63 -15.10
CA PRO A 192 5.51 -16.97 -14.08
C PRO A 192 6.20 -16.93 -12.71
N GLU A 193 6.96 -17.96 -12.34
CA GLU A 193 7.60 -18.03 -11.03
C GLU A 193 8.86 -17.16 -10.96
N GLY A 194 9.51 -16.93 -12.11
CA GLY A 194 10.67 -16.03 -12.24
C GLY A 194 10.32 -14.55 -12.16
N ILE A 195 9.08 -14.15 -12.47
CA ILE A 195 8.64 -12.76 -12.42
C ILE A 195 8.41 -12.31 -10.96
N LYS A 196 9.22 -11.34 -10.52
CA LYS A 196 9.10 -10.73 -9.18
C LYS A 196 8.42 -9.38 -9.28
N ILE A 197 7.48 -9.12 -8.37
CA ILE A 197 6.75 -7.86 -8.31
C ILE A 197 7.06 -7.19 -6.98
N ASN A 198 7.54 -5.95 -7.04
CA ASN A 198 7.80 -5.11 -5.88
C ASN A 198 6.86 -3.91 -5.89
N THR A 199 6.33 -3.54 -4.74
CA THR A 199 5.65 -2.25 -4.58
C THR A 199 6.71 -1.18 -4.30
N VAL A 200 6.71 -0.11 -5.10
CA VAL A 200 7.55 1.07 -4.88
C VAL A 200 6.68 2.16 -4.28
N CYS A 201 7.03 2.65 -3.09
CA CYS A 201 6.25 3.63 -2.34
C CYS A 201 7.06 4.90 -2.06
N GLU A 202 6.39 6.05 -2.21
CA GLU A 202 6.82 7.35 -1.75
C GLU A 202 5.81 7.86 -0.71
N LEU A 203 6.26 8.01 0.52
CA LEU A 203 5.40 8.25 1.68
C LEU A 203 5.67 9.60 2.31
N GLY A 204 4.61 10.29 2.68
CA GLY A 204 4.67 11.51 3.48
C GLY A 204 3.44 11.65 4.38
N VAL A 205 3.54 12.56 5.37
CA VAL A 205 2.44 12.81 6.30
C VAL A 205 2.06 14.29 6.37
N ALA A 206 0.81 14.56 6.72
CA ALA A 206 0.34 15.90 7.05
C ALA A 206 -0.30 15.92 8.43
N TYR A 207 0.03 16.95 9.21
CA TYR A 207 -0.41 17.08 10.59
C TYR A 207 -1.80 17.71 10.70
N ASN A 208 -2.51 17.41 11.78
CA ASN A 208 -3.73 18.11 12.14
C ASN A 208 -3.55 19.64 12.12
N ASN A 209 -4.56 20.36 11.63
CA ASN A 209 -4.60 21.82 11.54
C ASN A 209 -3.54 22.42 10.59
N THR A 210 -3.15 21.71 9.53
CA THR A 210 -2.26 22.22 8.47
C THR A 210 -3.02 22.40 7.16
N PHE A 211 -2.59 23.36 6.33
CA PHE A 211 -3.13 23.51 4.98
C PHE A 211 -2.37 22.61 4.02
N VAL A 212 -3.12 21.78 3.30
CA VAL A 212 -2.62 20.87 2.28
C VAL A 212 -3.27 21.27 0.96
N THR A 213 -2.45 21.63 -0.02
CA THR A 213 -2.90 21.99 -1.37
C THR A 213 -2.41 21.01 -2.42
N THR A 214 -1.26 20.38 -2.18
CA THR A 214 -0.61 19.44 -3.11
C THR A 214 -0.06 18.21 -2.37
N ASP A 215 0.18 17.14 -3.10
CA ASP A 215 0.94 15.95 -2.67
C ASP A 215 2.31 16.31 -2.05
N LYS A 216 2.99 17.33 -2.59
CA LYS A 216 4.26 17.85 -2.06
C LYS A 216 4.20 18.30 -0.61
N ASP A 217 3.03 18.74 -0.14
CA ASP A 217 2.84 19.11 1.26
C ASP A 217 2.99 17.93 2.23
N PHE A 218 2.97 16.69 1.71
CA PHE A 218 3.28 15.47 2.44
C PHE A 218 4.72 15.03 2.19
N VAL A 219 5.03 14.67 0.93
CA VAL A 219 6.23 13.91 0.57
C VAL A 219 7.50 14.74 0.61
N GLU A 220 7.43 16.05 0.35
CA GLU A 220 8.58 16.94 0.46
C GLU A 220 8.73 17.50 1.88
N LYS A 221 7.62 17.88 2.52
CA LYS A 221 7.65 18.52 3.85
C LYS A 221 7.88 17.55 5.01
N ASN A 222 7.18 16.43 5.02
CA ASN A 222 7.26 15.45 6.10
C ASN A 222 7.37 14.02 5.53
N PRO A 223 8.46 13.72 4.80
CA PRO A 223 8.67 12.38 4.26
C PRO A 223 8.83 11.36 5.38
N CYS A 224 8.30 10.16 5.16
CA CYS A 224 8.51 9.01 6.02
C CYS A 224 8.91 7.78 5.21
N VAL A 225 9.32 6.72 5.91
CA VAL A 225 9.70 5.43 5.32
C VAL A 225 9.00 4.31 6.06
N VAL A 226 8.75 3.21 5.36
CA VAL A 226 8.31 1.97 5.99
C VAL A 226 9.49 1.36 6.75
N VAL A 227 9.33 1.23 8.07
CA VAL A 227 10.31 0.54 8.93
C VAL A 227 10.02 -0.95 8.98
N ARG A 228 8.74 -1.31 9.07
CA ARG A 228 8.32 -2.70 9.12
C ARG A 228 6.88 -2.88 8.66
N ILE A 229 6.60 -4.00 8.02
CA ILE A 229 5.26 -4.50 7.76
C ILE A 229 5.06 -5.85 8.43
N SER A 230 3.84 -6.17 8.81
CA SER A 230 3.49 -7.49 9.31
C SER A 230 3.62 -8.55 8.21
N ASP A 231 4.27 -9.66 8.56
CA ASP A 231 4.43 -10.88 7.76
C ASP A 231 3.20 -11.79 7.80
N LYS A 232 2.34 -11.62 8.81
CA LYS A 232 1.09 -12.38 8.93
C LYS A 232 0.04 -11.83 7.97
N GLU A 233 -0.61 -12.71 7.19
CA GLU A 233 -1.69 -12.31 6.28
C GLU A 233 -2.88 -11.69 7.01
N ASP A 234 -3.21 -12.20 8.20
CA ASP A 234 -4.35 -11.77 9.03
C ASP A 234 -4.07 -10.52 9.90
N VAL A 235 -2.85 -9.99 9.87
CA VAL A 235 -2.48 -8.77 10.61
C VAL A 235 -2.00 -7.72 9.64
N ASP A 236 -2.83 -6.71 9.42
CA ASP A 236 -2.56 -5.62 8.51
C ASP A 236 -1.95 -4.41 9.24
N LEU A 237 -0.75 -4.57 9.80
CA LEU A 237 -0.03 -3.51 10.53
C LEU A 237 1.29 -3.13 9.83
N ALA A 238 1.62 -1.84 9.91
CA ALA A 238 2.91 -1.31 9.50
C ALA A 238 3.42 -0.25 10.49
N LEU A 239 4.74 -0.15 10.59
CA LEU A 239 5.45 0.95 11.23
C LEU A 239 6.05 1.85 10.16
N LEU A 240 5.77 3.14 10.28
CA LEU A 240 6.42 4.20 9.52
C LEU A 240 7.36 4.97 10.44
N GLN A 241 8.38 5.61 9.89
CA GLN A 241 9.20 6.56 10.63
C GLN A 241 9.46 7.80 9.78
N LEU A 242 9.28 8.99 10.36
CA LEU A 242 9.68 10.24 9.71
C LEU A 242 11.18 10.20 9.37
N LYS A 243 11.57 10.68 8.19
CA LYS A 243 12.99 10.67 7.76
C LYS A 243 13.89 11.50 8.69
N ASN A 244 13.34 12.51 9.36
CA ASN A 244 14.05 13.33 10.35
C ASN A 244 14.21 12.64 11.72
N LYS A 245 13.60 11.47 11.91
CA LYS A 245 13.62 10.67 13.15
C LYS A 245 13.21 11.45 14.40
N LYS A 246 12.25 12.38 14.27
CA LYS A 246 11.77 13.21 15.37
C LYS A 246 10.27 13.43 15.28
N THR A 247 9.56 13.06 16.34
CA THR A 247 8.14 13.40 16.51
C THR A 247 8.02 14.92 16.73
N PRO A 248 7.10 15.63 16.04
CA PRO A 248 6.93 17.07 16.21
C PRO A 248 6.66 17.46 17.65
N GLU A 249 7.16 18.64 18.04
CA GLU A 249 6.93 19.18 19.39
C GLU A 249 5.42 19.39 19.63
N GLY A 250 4.93 18.94 20.79
CA GLY A 250 3.51 19.01 21.15
C GLY A 250 2.61 17.95 20.47
N ALA A 251 3.14 17.11 19.58
CA ALA A 251 2.40 15.96 19.08
C ALA A 251 2.25 14.90 20.17
N HIS A 252 1.05 14.36 20.33
CA HIS A 252 0.77 13.30 21.28
C HIS A 252 1.44 11.98 20.84
N VAL A 253 2.09 11.30 21.78
CA VAL A 253 2.62 9.95 21.58
C VAL A 253 1.71 8.98 22.31
N PHE A 254 1.03 8.12 21.55
CA PHE A 254 0.04 7.20 22.09
C PHE A 254 0.70 6.10 22.92
N THR A 255 0.06 5.75 24.03
CA THR A 255 0.40 4.56 24.82
C THR A 255 -0.43 3.39 24.33
N ILE A 256 0.22 2.24 24.10
CA ILE A 256 -0.49 1.00 23.77
C ILE A 256 -0.99 0.36 25.06
N LYS A 257 -2.24 -0.11 25.08
CA LYS A 257 -2.80 -0.71 26.29
C LYS A 257 -2.00 -1.94 26.71
N GLY A 258 -1.65 -2.00 27.99
CA GLY A 258 -0.78 -3.04 28.55
C GLY A 258 0.70 -2.93 28.15
N ASP A 259 1.16 -1.74 27.76
CA ASP A 259 2.57 -1.39 27.57
C ASP A 259 3.06 -0.62 28.82
N GLY A 260 3.87 -1.28 29.65
CA GLY A 260 4.36 -0.79 30.95
C GLY A 260 4.55 -1.91 31.99
N ASP A 261 5.42 -1.67 32.98
CA ASP A 261 5.63 -2.58 34.12
C ASP A 261 4.33 -2.81 34.92
N ASP A 262 4.21 -4.04 35.40
CA ASP A 262 3.08 -4.65 36.11
C ASP A 262 2.29 -3.65 36.98
N ASP A 263 0.95 -3.62 36.81
CA ASP A 263 0.05 -2.86 37.68
C ASP A 263 0.44 -3.15 39.14
N GLY A 264 0.87 -2.10 39.86
CA GLY A 264 1.33 -2.22 41.23
C GLY A 264 0.33 -2.99 42.09
N LEU A 265 0.82 -3.72 43.09
CA LEU A 265 0.07 -4.66 43.94
C LEU A 265 -1.28 -4.09 44.47
N LEU A 266 -1.34 -2.77 44.68
CA LEU A 266 -2.55 -2.06 45.12
C LEU A 266 -3.65 -1.99 44.04
N THR A 267 -3.31 -1.84 42.76
CA THR A 267 -4.29 -1.79 41.66
C THR A 267 -4.97 -3.15 41.45
N LYS A 268 -4.23 -4.25 41.65
CA LYS A 268 -4.74 -5.63 41.61
C LYS A 268 -5.66 -5.96 42.80
N LEU A 269 -5.40 -5.39 43.98
CA LEU A 269 -6.17 -5.66 45.21
C LEU A 269 -7.50 -4.89 45.29
N PHE A 270 -7.60 -3.72 44.65
CA PHE A 270 -8.80 -2.86 44.73
C PHE A 270 -9.63 -2.83 43.43
N GLY A 271 -9.43 -3.78 42.51
CA GLY A 271 -10.27 -3.94 41.32
C GLY A 271 -10.23 -2.75 40.37
N GLY A 272 -9.08 -2.08 40.26
CA GLY A 272 -8.92 -0.93 39.39
C GLY A 272 -9.11 -1.30 37.92
N SER A 273 -9.77 -0.43 37.17
CA SER A 273 -9.87 -0.43 35.70
C SER A 273 -8.51 -0.12 35.04
N GLY A 274 -7.47 -0.85 35.43
CA GLY A 274 -6.07 -0.54 35.14
C GLY A 274 -5.67 -0.70 33.67
N LYS A 275 -4.44 -0.29 33.36
CA LYS A 275 -3.81 -0.41 32.03
C LYS A 275 -3.85 -1.83 31.46
N ASN A 276 -3.98 -2.84 32.31
CA ASN A 276 -4.05 -4.25 31.92
C ASN A 276 -5.45 -4.88 31.99
N ALA A 277 -6.50 -4.11 32.32
CA ALA A 277 -7.86 -4.65 32.39
C ALA A 277 -8.35 -5.05 30.98
N PRO A 278 -8.92 -6.26 30.81
CA PRO A 278 -9.45 -6.70 29.53
C PRO A 278 -10.64 -5.82 29.10
N LEU A 279 -10.84 -5.70 27.78
CA LEU A 279 -12.01 -5.04 27.22
C LEU A 279 -13.30 -5.74 27.66
N LYS A 280 -14.38 -4.97 27.82
CA LYS A 280 -15.72 -5.49 28.17
C LYS A 280 -16.71 -5.20 27.04
N ILE A 281 -17.71 -6.07 26.89
CA ILE A 281 -18.87 -5.77 26.04
C ILE A 281 -19.53 -4.47 26.52
N ASP A 282 -20.00 -3.66 25.58
CA ASP A 282 -20.60 -2.34 25.83
C ASP A 282 -19.62 -1.27 26.36
N GLN A 283 -18.32 -1.57 26.43
CA GLN A 283 -17.31 -0.57 26.78
C GLN A 283 -17.22 0.52 25.71
N GLN A 284 -17.18 1.78 26.15
CA GLN A 284 -17.04 2.94 25.28
C GLN A 284 -15.64 3.01 24.66
N LEU A 285 -15.61 3.27 23.36
CA LEU A 285 -14.40 3.46 22.58
C LEU A 285 -14.50 4.75 21.73
N TYR A 286 -13.33 5.29 21.39
CA TYR A 286 -13.18 6.44 20.51
C TYR A 286 -12.17 6.11 19.41
N MET A 287 -12.43 6.59 18.20
CA MET A 287 -11.52 6.51 17.07
C MET A 287 -11.15 7.91 16.63
N LEU A 288 -9.86 8.18 16.46
CA LEU A 288 -9.37 9.45 15.92
C LEU A 288 -8.75 9.21 14.55
N GLY A 289 -9.22 9.91 13.52
CA GLY A 289 -8.66 9.73 12.19
C GLY A 289 -9.19 10.71 11.17
N TYR A 290 -8.82 10.48 9.92
CA TYR A 290 -9.19 11.32 8.79
C TYR A 290 -10.15 10.55 7.88
N ASN A 291 -11.44 10.54 8.25
CA ASN A 291 -12.46 9.92 7.40
C ASN A 291 -12.54 10.67 6.07
N ALA A 292 -12.72 9.90 4.99
CA ALA A 292 -12.62 10.27 3.58
C ALA A 292 -11.33 11.01 3.17
N GLY A 293 -10.23 10.79 3.88
CA GLY A 293 -8.92 11.35 3.54
C GLY A 293 -8.98 12.86 3.32
N LEU A 294 -8.43 13.34 2.20
CA LEU A 294 -8.39 14.77 1.87
C LEU A 294 -9.74 15.38 1.49
N VAL A 295 -10.73 14.58 1.08
CA VAL A 295 -12.03 15.08 0.58
C VAL A 295 -12.86 15.67 1.72
N LEU A 296 -12.90 15.02 2.89
CA LEU A 296 -13.61 15.53 4.07
C LEU A 296 -12.67 16.20 5.09
N ALA A 297 -11.37 15.87 5.10
CA ALA A 297 -10.46 16.52 6.02
C ALA A 297 -10.24 18.00 5.67
N ASN A 298 -10.29 18.38 4.39
CA ASN A 298 -9.98 19.74 3.95
C ASN A 298 -11.12 20.71 4.30
N THR A 299 -10.94 21.44 5.41
CA THR A 299 -11.86 22.50 5.85
C THR A 299 -11.33 23.87 5.41
N ARG A 300 -12.13 24.93 5.59
CA ARG A 300 -11.64 26.32 5.46
C ARG A 300 -10.46 26.65 6.40
N GLN A 301 -10.18 25.80 7.38
CA GLN A 301 -9.07 25.92 8.35
C GLN A 301 -7.97 24.87 8.15
N GLY A 302 -7.93 24.18 7.00
CA GLY A 302 -6.99 23.10 6.71
C GLY A 302 -7.52 21.72 7.11
N ILE A 303 -6.64 20.72 7.12
CA ILE A 303 -7.00 19.34 7.44
C ILE A 303 -7.31 19.16 8.93
N LYS A 304 -8.47 18.58 9.26
CA LYS A 304 -8.89 18.36 10.66
C LYS A 304 -9.06 16.88 10.96
N VAL A 305 -8.44 16.42 12.04
CA VAL A 305 -8.73 15.11 12.61
C VAL A 305 -10.17 15.09 13.14
N GLN A 306 -10.82 13.95 12.97
CA GLN A 306 -12.18 13.72 13.40
C GLN A 306 -12.18 12.66 14.49
N MET A 307 -13.08 12.81 15.45
CA MET A 307 -13.32 11.78 16.46
C MET A 307 -14.70 11.19 16.27
N THR A 308 -14.77 9.87 16.17
CA THR A 308 -16.02 9.10 16.22
C THR A 308 -16.01 8.19 17.44
N SER A 309 -17.19 7.78 17.87
CA SER A 309 -17.35 7.00 19.09
C SER A 309 -18.34 5.87 18.89
N GLY A 310 -18.19 4.83 19.69
CA GLY A 310 -19.01 3.62 19.63
C GLY A 310 -18.65 2.70 20.76
N LYS A 311 -19.20 1.49 20.77
CA LYS A 311 -18.97 0.54 21.86
C LYS A 311 -18.44 -0.77 21.33
N VAL A 312 -17.75 -1.50 22.20
CA VAL A 312 -17.39 -2.89 21.95
C VAL A 312 -18.65 -3.73 21.78
N THR A 313 -18.81 -4.32 20.60
CA THR A 313 -19.96 -5.18 20.27
C THR A 313 -19.59 -6.66 20.33
N GLN A 314 -18.30 -6.98 20.13
CA GLN A 314 -17.75 -8.31 20.30
C GLN A 314 -16.32 -8.22 20.85
N LEU A 315 -16.02 -9.02 21.87
CA LEU A 315 -14.65 -9.13 22.40
C LEU A 315 -13.69 -9.73 21.37
N PRO A 316 -12.37 -9.43 21.46
CA PRO A 316 -11.38 -9.99 20.55
C PRO A 316 -11.43 -11.52 20.51
N ASP A 317 -11.50 -12.09 19.31
CA ASP A 317 -11.37 -13.54 19.06
C ASP A 317 -9.90 -13.95 18.81
N GLY A 318 -8.96 -13.05 19.11
CA GLY A 318 -7.55 -13.18 18.81
C GLY A 318 -7.15 -12.68 17.42
N GLN A 319 -8.10 -12.35 16.53
CA GLN A 319 -7.83 -11.77 15.22
C GLN A 319 -8.39 -10.37 15.05
N ARG A 320 -9.60 -10.12 15.55
CA ARG A 320 -10.34 -8.87 15.34
C ARG A 320 -11.12 -8.45 16.57
N LEU A 321 -11.20 -7.15 16.80
CA LEU A 321 -12.11 -6.51 17.73
C LEU A 321 -13.28 -5.93 16.93
N LEU A 322 -14.53 -6.16 17.36
CA LEU A 322 -15.71 -5.57 16.72
C LEU A 322 -16.28 -4.44 17.58
N TYR A 323 -16.62 -3.33 16.93
CA TYR A 323 -17.25 -2.18 17.58
C TYR A 323 -18.25 -1.47 16.67
N SER A 324 -19.09 -0.64 17.27
CA SER A 324 -20.12 0.16 16.58
C SER A 324 -19.67 1.56 16.15
N ILE A 325 -18.36 1.85 16.17
CA ILE A 325 -17.82 3.14 15.72
C ILE A 325 -18.01 3.25 14.20
N PRO A 326 -18.64 4.32 13.67
CA PRO A 326 -18.73 4.54 12.23
C PRO A 326 -17.36 4.90 11.63
N ALA A 327 -17.07 4.36 10.45
CA ALA A 327 -15.81 4.54 9.74
C ALA A 327 -16.07 4.75 8.25
N LEU A 328 -15.34 5.67 7.62
CA LEU A 328 -15.32 5.83 6.16
C LEU A 328 -13.93 5.46 5.63
N GLN A 329 -13.80 5.41 4.30
CA GLN A 329 -12.49 5.29 3.64
C GLN A 329 -11.50 6.34 4.20
N GLY A 330 -10.21 6.03 4.32
CA GLY A 330 -9.21 6.93 4.93
C GLY A 330 -9.07 6.83 6.45
N SER A 331 -10.06 6.25 7.15
CA SER A 331 -9.95 5.91 8.58
C SER A 331 -9.08 4.69 8.87
N SER A 332 -8.69 3.93 7.85
CA SER A 332 -7.75 2.82 7.99
C SER A 332 -6.45 3.32 8.64
N GLY A 333 -6.03 2.63 9.70
CA GLY A 333 -4.82 2.94 10.46
C GLY A 333 -5.05 3.87 11.64
N SER A 334 -6.30 4.31 11.86
CA SER A 334 -6.66 5.16 13.01
C SER A 334 -6.47 4.42 14.33
N PRO A 335 -5.94 5.09 15.38
CA PRO A 335 -5.99 4.55 16.73
C PRO A 335 -7.43 4.47 17.22
N VAL A 336 -7.78 3.33 17.81
CA VAL A 336 -8.98 3.16 18.62
C VAL A 336 -8.54 3.13 20.08
N ILE A 337 -9.03 4.09 20.86
CA ILE A 337 -8.68 4.29 22.26
C ILE A 337 -9.87 4.00 23.18
N ASP A 338 -9.57 3.61 24.41
CA ASP A 338 -10.56 3.55 25.48
C ASP A 338 -10.74 4.90 26.20
N GLU A 339 -11.58 4.92 27.24
CA GLU A 339 -11.89 6.11 28.05
C GLU A 339 -10.67 6.65 28.84
N TYR A 340 -9.53 5.94 28.85
CA TYR A 340 -8.30 6.35 29.51
C TYR A 340 -7.31 7.01 28.53
N GLY A 341 -7.52 6.82 27.23
CA GLY A 341 -6.65 7.27 26.16
C GLY A 341 -5.62 6.24 25.72
N ASP A 342 -5.72 4.98 26.20
CA ASP A 342 -4.83 3.91 25.79
C ASP A 342 -5.33 3.28 24.48
N VAL A 343 -4.43 2.98 23.55
CA VAL A 343 -4.76 2.32 22.28
C VAL A 343 -5.11 0.86 22.54
N VAL A 344 -6.33 0.48 22.14
CA VAL A 344 -6.85 -0.88 22.28
C VAL A 344 -7.02 -1.62 20.96
N ALA A 345 -7.03 -0.89 19.85
CA ALA A 345 -7.00 -1.45 18.51
C ALA A 345 -6.49 -0.44 17.46
N VAL A 346 -6.12 -0.94 16.28
CA VAL A 346 -5.93 -0.12 15.06
C VAL A 346 -7.10 -0.39 14.13
N ASN A 347 -7.83 0.65 13.74
CA ASN A 347 -8.99 0.51 12.86
C ASN A 347 -8.59 -0.04 11.49
N PHE A 348 -9.35 -1.02 11.01
CA PHE A 348 -9.19 -1.64 9.71
C PHE A 348 -10.53 -1.59 8.96
N ALA A 349 -10.66 -0.62 8.06
CA ALA A 349 -11.87 -0.49 7.25
C ALA A 349 -11.83 -1.52 6.10
N LYS A 350 -12.63 -2.59 6.20
CA LYS A 350 -12.90 -3.45 5.02
C LYS A 350 -13.89 -2.74 4.10
N LEU A 351 -13.63 -2.73 2.80
CA LEU A 351 -14.66 -2.47 1.80
C LEU A 351 -15.72 -3.58 1.90
N GLY A 352 -16.91 -3.24 2.42
CA GLY A 352 -18.02 -4.20 2.54
C GLY A 352 -19.15 -3.77 3.48
N THR A 353 -20.00 -2.85 3.00
CA THR A 353 -21.47 -2.77 3.21
C THR A 353 -22.09 -3.07 4.59
N THR A 354 -21.49 -2.65 5.71
CA THR A 354 -22.28 -2.43 6.94
C THR A 354 -21.86 -1.14 7.62
N ASP A 355 -22.64 -0.07 7.44
CA ASP A 355 -22.35 1.27 7.99
C ASP A 355 -22.33 1.32 9.55
N ASN A 356 -22.77 0.24 10.21
CA ASN A 356 -22.99 0.20 11.66
C ASN A 356 -21.96 -0.63 12.46
N PHE A 357 -21.05 -1.36 11.81
CA PHE A 357 -20.06 -2.19 12.49
C PHE A 357 -18.70 -2.14 11.78
N ASN A 358 -17.65 -1.96 12.57
CA ASN A 358 -16.28 -1.90 12.08
C ASN A 358 -15.36 -2.82 12.90
N PHE A 359 -14.21 -3.13 12.29
CA PHE A 359 -13.23 -4.05 12.83
C PHE A 359 -11.93 -3.30 13.15
N GLY A 360 -11.31 -3.66 14.27
CA GLY A 360 -9.97 -3.23 14.62
C GLY A 360 -9.03 -4.42 14.80
N ILE A 361 -7.76 -4.22 14.49
CA ILE A 361 -6.67 -5.14 14.86
C ILE A 361 -6.44 -5.00 16.36
N PRO A 362 -6.65 -6.05 17.17
CA PRO A 362 -6.69 -5.93 18.63
C PRO A 362 -5.30 -5.72 19.24
N VAL A 363 -5.26 -5.16 20.45
CA VAL A 363 -4.03 -4.78 21.15
C VAL A 363 -3.03 -5.92 21.34
N GLU A 364 -3.49 -7.17 21.47
CA GLU A 364 -2.62 -8.33 21.54
C GLU A 364 -1.77 -8.46 20.28
N ARG A 365 -2.36 -8.30 19.09
CA ARG A 365 -1.65 -8.34 17.81
C ARG A 365 -0.74 -7.12 17.63
N ILE A 366 -1.15 -5.96 18.12
CA ILE A 366 -0.32 -4.75 18.12
C ILE A 366 0.95 -4.98 18.94
N ARG A 367 0.82 -5.51 20.16
CA ARG A 367 1.97 -5.78 21.04
C ARG A 367 2.89 -6.89 20.49
N GLU A 368 2.31 -7.96 19.94
CA GLU A 368 3.07 -9.00 19.25
C GLU A 368 3.88 -8.44 18.07
N PHE A 369 3.26 -7.53 17.31
CA PHE A 369 3.96 -6.83 16.25
C PHE A 369 5.11 -6.03 16.86
N ILE A 370 4.85 -5.03 17.71
CA ILE A 370 5.88 -4.10 18.23
C ILE A 370 7.07 -4.80 18.90
N ARG A 371 6.88 -5.94 19.57
CA ARG A 371 7.95 -6.66 20.30
C ARG A 371 8.92 -7.47 19.42
N LYS A 372 8.51 -7.83 18.21
CA LYS A 372 9.42 -8.42 17.21
C LYS A 372 10.28 -7.33 16.58
#